data_AF-A0A9W8XTF7-F1
#
_entry.id   AF-A0A9W8XTF7-F1
#
_cell.length_a   1.000
_cell.length_b   1.000
_cell.length_c   1.000
_cell.angle_alpha   90.00
_cell.angle_beta   90.00
_cell.angle_gamma   90.00
#
_symmetry.space_group_name_H-M   'P 1'
#
loop_
_entity.id
_entity.type
_entity.pdbx_description
1 polymer ?
#
loop_
_entity_poly.entity_id
_entity_poly.type
_entity_poly.pdbx_seq_one_letter_code
_entity_poly.pdbx_strand_id
1 'polypeptide(L)'
;MLLYGDEATAIERFANAPDPENRIPTEQEQTILGRPGRESRSPTTPGARNVVPHVILELSAVTLAPSQAAAVQKEADPVNKSVVPLTKLRSGGDLPPSWIGGTILARRPQSPEIVFIGRAIDTLRYEGVEEEWFQHLPAHFGNTLALDLSIKALVAACAYKRSTPNVTSGDCYQALALALNAVQANIKQSRGEANDDMLASTALLARFEGEVKRNYVPTRLHVEGLATILSARPATYPVTQLARDILDFHAGESAIMACIQDTSSPFENVARAYYTNDRLGCSDSDRAQLKSLSNEVFIRLPRLVRLVRSLRLQMPLQHKVLLSALKLSENLLELQDPQAEEMLLRNVKLHTSSDSYADSLSRQSLQFACYKDFEALANYWQSRLSLLRIKWRLHGLYNELGGVFQPSLGPIIDEMLRLAKNILMCSEYAATLLLNKHFRLFAHAMVIVWGVTMNVPEAFGHDQARNGRNILSSLLLQRVNRALKAKPAFTAEDINIAAEIFVGGPLSGRFAELFGL
;
A
#
# COMPACT_ATOMS: atom_id res chain seq x y z
N MET A 1 1.88 -35.02 22.09
CA MET A 1 1.17 -35.85 23.07
C MET A 1 0.70 -34.92 24.19
N LEU A 2 -0.62 -34.95 24.46
CA LEU A 2 -1.41 -34.12 25.40
C LEU A 2 -1.67 -32.67 24.94
N LEU A 3 -2.90 -32.15 24.87
CA LEU A 3 -4.27 -32.68 24.69
C LEU A 3 -5.13 -31.43 24.40
N TYR A 4 -6.03 -31.54 23.42
CA TYR A 4 -7.04 -30.55 23.04
C TYR A 4 -8.11 -30.42 24.14
N GLY A 5 -8.67 -29.22 24.31
CA GLY A 5 -9.86 -28.97 25.12
C GLY A 5 -10.82 -28.05 24.37
N ASP A 6 -11.97 -28.61 24.02
CA ASP A 6 -13.17 -27.99 23.45
C ASP A 6 -13.76 -26.90 24.34
N GLU A 7 -14.20 -25.78 23.76
CA GLU A 7 -15.32 -25.00 24.29
C GLU A 7 -16.13 -24.41 23.13
N ALA A 8 -17.20 -25.13 22.77
CA ALA A 8 -18.26 -24.66 21.89
C ALA A 8 -19.61 -25.13 22.45
N THR A 9 -20.30 -24.32 23.26
CA THR A 9 -21.77 -24.25 23.38
C THR A 9 -22.19 -23.28 24.49
N ALA A 10 -22.76 -22.12 24.15
CA ALA A 10 -23.69 -21.38 25.03
C ALA A 10 -24.26 -20.12 24.35
N ILE A 11 -25.09 -20.23 23.30
CA ILE A 11 -26.03 -19.16 22.92
C ILE A 11 -27.34 -19.77 22.43
N GLU A 12 -28.22 -20.13 23.38
CA GLU A 12 -29.65 -20.21 23.15
C GLU A 12 -30.34 -19.79 24.46
N ARG A 13 -31.43 -19.02 24.32
CA ARG A 13 -32.29 -18.37 25.34
C ARG A 13 -32.00 -16.88 25.55
N PHE A 14 -32.71 -16.05 24.80
CA PHE A 14 -33.64 -15.06 25.36
C PHE A 14 -34.45 -14.44 24.21
N ALA A 15 -35.61 -15.04 23.94
CA ALA A 15 -36.70 -14.45 23.19
C ALA A 15 -37.94 -14.52 24.10
N ASN A 16 -38.46 -13.36 24.52
CA ASN A 16 -39.89 -13.01 24.57
C ASN A 16 -40.17 -11.74 25.43
N ALA A 17 -40.41 -10.64 24.70
CA ALA A 17 -41.45 -9.59 24.88
C ALA A 17 -41.43 -8.62 26.10
N PRO A 18 -42.16 -7.47 26.08
CA PRO A 18 -42.86 -6.76 24.98
C PRO A 18 -42.52 -5.22 24.85
N ASP A 19 -43.06 -4.60 23.79
CA ASP A 19 -43.19 -3.15 23.52
C ASP A 19 -43.77 -2.32 24.69
N PRO A 20 -43.47 -1.01 24.74
CA PRO A 20 -44.55 -0.05 24.47
C PRO A 20 -44.16 1.23 23.68
N GLU A 21 -45.02 1.55 22.72
CA GLU A 21 -45.58 2.84 22.31
C GLU A 21 -44.81 4.18 22.51
N ASN A 22 -44.70 4.89 21.37
CA ASN A 22 -44.97 6.32 21.14
C ASN A 22 -44.32 7.38 22.05
N ARG A 23 -43.47 8.22 21.45
CA ARG A 23 -43.70 9.67 21.26
C ARG A 23 -42.59 10.33 20.44
N ILE A 24 -43.00 10.96 19.34
CA ILE A 24 -42.26 12.00 18.61
C ILE A 24 -42.47 13.33 19.37
N PRO A 25 -41.47 14.23 19.41
CA PRO A 25 -41.67 15.52 18.75
C PRO A 25 -40.46 15.98 17.94
N THR A 26 -40.77 16.47 16.74
CA THR A 26 -40.06 17.47 15.96
C THR A 26 -39.84 18.77 16.75
N GLU A 27 -38.66 19.37 16.66
CA GLU A 27 -38.45 20.72 16.07
C GLU A 27 -37.01 21.26 16.22
N GLN A 28 -36.58 21.88 15.12
CA GLN A 28 -35.78 23.10 14.98
C GLN A 28 -34.26 23.14 15.19
N GLU A 29 -33.66 23.68 14.12
CA GLU A 29 -32.34 24.26 13.93
C GLU A 29 -31.91 25.25 15.04
N GLN A 30 -30.61 25.30 15.34
CA GLN A 30 -29.85 26.55 15.36
C GLN A 30 -28.34 26.31 15.45
N THR A 31 -27.63 26.84 14.45
CA THR A 31 -26.19 27.04 14.39
C THR A 31 -25.82 28.31 15.13
N ILE A 32 -25.04 28.31 16.23
CA ILE A 32 -24.23 29.49 16.64
C ILE A 32 -22.98 29.07 17.44
N LEU A 33 -21.81 29.58 17.00
CA LEU A 33 -20.55 29.67 17.72
C LEU A 33 -20.66 30.40 19.06
N GLY A 34 -19.96 29.93 20.10
CA GLY A 34 -19.50 30.84 21.14
C GLY A 34 -19.34 30.21 22.52
N ARG A 35 -18.09 30.14 22.99
CA ARG A 35 -17.77 30.06 24.42
C ARG A 35 -18.43 31.22 25.18
N PRO A 36 -18.77 31.01 26.46
CA PRO A 36 -17.96 31.67 27.49
C PRO A 36 -17.65 30.75 28.68
N GLY A 37 -16.49 30.95 29.28
CA GLY A 37 -16.10 30.29 30.53
C GLY A 37 -16.76 30.92 31.75
N ARG A 38 -16.78 30.17 32.86
CA ARG A 38 -16.74 30.77 34.20
C ARG A 38 -16.13 29.82 35.23
N GLU A 39 -15.35 30.45 36.09
CA GLU A 39 -14.59 29.94 37.21
C GLU A 39 -15.46 29.28 38.29
N SER A 40 -14.91 28.26 38.94
CA SER A 40 -15.28 27.85 40.29
C SER A 40 -14.07 27.16 40.94
N ARG A 41 -13.69 27.66 42.12
CA ARG A 41 -12.55 27.22 42.93
C ARG A 41 -12.92 26.05 43.85
N SER A 42 -12.08 25.00 43.83
CA SER A 42 -11.57 24.19 44.97
C SER A 42 -12.55 23.30 45.78
N PRO A 43 -12.13 22.14 46.36
CA PRO A 43 -10.82 21.90 46.96
C PRO A 43 -10.08 20.60 46.60
N THR A 44 -8.80 20.67 46.96
CA THR A 44 -7.68 19.72 46.92
C THR A 44 -7.92 18.32 47.49
N THR A 45 -7.43 17.31 46.76
CA THR A 45 -6.84 16.08 47.32
C THR A 45 -5.60 15.70 46.50
N PRO A 46 -4.51 15.22 47.13
CA PRO A 46 -3.21 15.04 46.47
C PRO A 46 -3.05 13.61 45.93
N GLY A 47 -2.50 13.46 44.73
CA GLY A 47 -1.93 12.17 44.32
C GLY A 47 -1.86 11.94 42.81
N ALA A 48 -0.70 11.45 42.38
CA ALA A 48 -0.35 10.99 41.03
C ALA A 48 -0.02 12.09 40.00
N ARG A 49 1.23 12.57 40.06
CA ARG A 49 1.91 13.13 38.89
C ARG A 49 2.00 12.05 37.82
N ASN A 50 1.11 12.10 36.83
CA ASN A 50 1.32 11.44 35.54
C ASN A 50 2.48 12.17 34.84
N VAL A 51 3.69 11.71 35.09
CA VAL A 51 4.86 12.04 34.27
C VAL A 51 4.68 11.28 32.97
N VAL A 52 4.11 11.95 31.96
CA VAL A 52 4.18 11.47 30.57
C VAL A 52 5.65 11.54 30.16
N PRO A 53 6.30 10.43 29.77
CA PRO A 53 7.66 10.49 29.27
C PRO A 53 7.64 11.19 27.91
N HIS A 54 8.10 12.44 27.88
CA HIS A 54 8.45 13.15 26.66
C HIS A 54 9.77 12.56 26.13
N VAL A 55 9.69 11.63 25.18
CA VAL A 55 10.83 11.33 24.32
C VAL A 55 10.92 12.48 23.31
N ILE A 56 11.69 13.50 23.66
CA ILE A 56 12.12 14.54 22.72
C ILE A 56 13.32 13.96 21.98
N LEU A 57 13.12 13.54 20.73
CA LEU A 57 14.23 13.32 19.80
C LEU A 57 14.78 14.70 19.40
N GLU A 58 15.65 15.25 20.25
CA GLU A 58 16.53 16.37 19.91
C GLU A 58 17.61 15.83 18.97
N LEU A 59 17.34 15.93 17.67
CA LEU A 59 18.38 15.80 16.66
C LEU A 59 19.20 17.08 16.70
N SER A 60 20.34 17.03 17.38
CA SER A 60 21.33 18.11 17.43
C SER A 60 21.66 18.59 16.02
N ALA A 61 21.54 19.90 15.80
CA ALA A 61 22.16 20.56 14.67
C ALA A 61 23.67 20.33 14.73
N VAL A 62 24.27 20.09 13.55
CA VAL A 62 25.70 19.82 13.34
C VAL A 62 26.57 20.83 14.10
N THR A 63 27.24 20.37 15.14
CA THR A 63 28.35 21.09 15.77
C THR A 63 29.65 20.59 15.11
N LEU A 64 30.18 21.38 14.17
CA LEU A 64 31.55 21.19 13.70
C LEU A 64 32.51 21.49 14.86
N ALA A 65 33.20 20.47 15.36
CA ALA A 65 34.28 20.63 16.32
C ALA A 65 35.50 21.28 15.63
N PRO A 66 36.07 22.37 16.16
CA PRO A 66 37.34 22.90 15.69
C PRO A 66 38.50 22.13 16.33
N SER A 67 39.44 21.70 15.49
CA SER A 67 40.75 21.21 15.87
C SER A 67 41.56 22.28 16.62
N GLN A 68 42.22 21.85 17.70
CA GLN A 68 43.09 22.66 18.56
C GLN A 68 44.28 23.28 17.79
N ALA A 69 44.54 24.57 18.07
CA ALA A 69 45.87 25.16 18.11
C ALA A 69 45.83 26.39 19.05
N ALA A 70 46.97 26.67 19.67
CA ALA A 70 47.10 27.34 20.95
C ALA A 70 47.04 28.88 20.93
N ALA A 71 46.75 29.41 22.13
CA ALA A 71 47.43 30.52 22.81
C ALA A 71 46.76 31.93 22.86
N VAL A 72 46.65 32.38 24.12
CA VAL A 72 46.73 33.76 24.67
C VAL A 72 45.43 34.58 24.88
N GLN A 73 45.36 35.10 26.11
CA GLN A 73 44.36 35.89 26.83
C GLN A 73 43.96 37.24 26.19
N LYS A 74 42.69 37.66 26.34
CA LYS A 74 42.29 38.73 27.30
C LYS A 74 40.77 39.01 27.27
N GLU A 75 40.34 39.52 28.41
CA GLU A 75 39.01 39.76 28.99
C GLU A 75 38.31 41.03 28.44
N ALA A 76 36.98 41.00 28.26
CA ALA A 76 35.99 42.04 28.63
C ALA A 76 34.61 41.78 27.96
N ASP A 77 33.57 42.16 28.68
CA ASP A 77 32.15 41.76 28.59
C ASP A 77 31.29 42.74 27.72
N PRO A 78 29.93 42.69 27.66
CA PRO A 78 29.17 42.25 26.49
C PRO A 78 28.27 43.34 25.84
N VAL A 79 28.01 43.24 24.52
CA VAL A 79 26.86 43.92 23.89
C VAL A 79 26.22 43.07 22.79
N ASN A 80 24.93 42.81 22.99
CA ASN A 80 23.95 42.28 22.05
C ASN A 80 23.99 42.98 20.68
N LYS A 81 24.22 42.20 19.62
CA LYS A 81 23.58 42.23 18.28
C LYS A 81 24.50 41.47 17.31
N SER A 82 24.10 40.27 16.90
CA SER A 82 24.76 39.60 15.77
C SER A 82 23.74 39.27 14.70
N VAL A 83 23.65 40.20 13.75
CA VAL A 83 23.27 39.92 12.36
C VAL A 83 24.46 39.17 11.77
N VAL A 84 24.25 37.94 11.33
CA VAL A 84 25.30 37.17 10.63
C VAL A 84 25.14 37.39 9.13
N PRO A 85 26.09 38.02 8.42
CA PRO A 85 26.09 38.06 6.97
C PRO A 85 26.69 36.76 6.45
N LEU A 86 25.95 36.06 5.58
CA LEU A 86 26.45 34.87 4.90
C LEU A 86 27.35 35.31 3.73
N THR A 87 28.65 35.09 3.87
CA THR A 87 29.65 35.33 2.83
C THR A 87 29.56 34.27 1.73
N LYS A 88 29.46 34.73 0.48
CA LYS A 88 29.48 33.90 -0.74
C LYS A 88 30.81 33.15 -0.87
N LEU A 89 30.76 31.83 -1.02
CA LEU A 89 31.79 31.09 -1.75
C LEU A 89 31.32 30.86 -3.18
N ARG A 90 32.09 31.38 -4.14
CA ARG A 90 31.86 31.28 -5.58
C ARG A 90 32.77 30.18 -6.16
N SER A 91 32.17 29.30 -6.95
CA SER A 91 32.77 28.54 -8.06
C SER A 91 31.56 27.91 -8.79
N GLY A 92 31.26 28.03 -10.08
CA GLY A 92 31.87 28.59 -11.28
C GLY A 92 31.25 27.78 -12.44
N GLY A 93 30.37 28.39 -13.27
CA GLY A 93 29.76 27.73 -14.45
C GLY A 93 28.28 28.06 -14.72
N ASP A 94 28.04 29.21 -15.35
CA ASP A 94 27.00 29.64 -16.31
C ASP A 94 25.47 29.38 -16.19
N LEU A 95 24.78 30.53 -16.21
CA LEU A 95 23.37 30.91 -16.46
C LEU A 95 22.34 30.89 -15.29
N PRO A 96 21.49 31.95 -15.18
CA PRO A 96 20.98 32.40 -13.89
C PRO A 96 19.53 31.97 -13.64
N PRO A 97 19.12 31.77 -12.39
CA PRO A 97 17.75 32.04 -12.01
C PRO A 97 17.69 33.43 -11.36
N SER A 98 16.90 34.30 -11.99
CA SER A 98 16.41 35.55 -11.42
C SER A 98 15.58 35.24 -10.15
N TRP A 99 16.26 35.12 -9.02
CA TRP A 99 15.62 35.13 -7.71
C TRP A 99 15.50 36.57 -7.25
N ILE A 100 14.30 37.13 -7.46
CA ILE A 100 13.88 38.38 -6.83
C ILE A 100 13.86 38.12 -5.33
N GLY A 101 14.59 38.96 -4.58
CA GLY A 101 14.81 38.84 -3.15
C GLY A 101 13.49 38.83 -2.37
N GLY A 102 13.02 37.63 -2.06
CA GLY A 102 12.15 37.36 -0.92
C GLY A 102 13.02 36.90 0.24
N THR A 103 13.14 37.72 1.28
CA THR A 103 13.66 37.30 2.58
C THR A 103 12.90 36.02 2.97
N ILE A 104 13.58 34.87 3.00
CA ILE A 104 12.98 33.65 3.58
C ILE A 104 12.79 33.96 5.06
N LEU A 105 11.58 34.37 5.42
CA LEU A 105 11.14 34.47 6.80
C LEU A 105 11.16 33.05 7.36
N ALA A 106 12.31 32.63 7.88
CA ALA A 106 12.45 31.43 8.69
C ALA A 106 11.67 31.67 9.99
N ARG A 107 10.36 31.47 9.94
CA ARG A 107 9.49 31.52 11.11
C ARG A 107 9.91 30.37 12.02
N ARG A 108 10.52 30.70 13.16
CA ARG A 108 10.80 29.70 14.19
C ARG A 108 9.45 29.10 14.61
N PRO A 109 9.25 27.78 14.51
CA PRO A 109 7.98 27.17 14.90
C PRO A 109 7.71 27.49 16.37
N GLN A 110 6.49 27.96 16.65
CA GLN A 110 6.12 28.54 17.95
C GLN A 110 5.69 27.48 18.98
N SER A 111 5.52 26.22 18.57
CA SER A 111 5.13 25.12 19.45
C SER A 111 5.73 23.79 19.00
N PRO A 112 5.91 22.82 19.92
CA PRO A 112 6.38 21.47 19.59
C PRO A 112 5.42 20.72 18.65
N GLU A 113 4.12 21.03 18.69
CA GLU A 113 3.11 20.50 17.77
C GLU A 113 3.35 20.96 16.33
N ILE A 114 3.67 22.24 16.13
CA ILE A 114 3.98 22.78 14.80
C ILE A 114 5.26 22.14 14.24
N VAL A 115 6.27 21.91 15.09
CA VAL A 115 7.49 21.19 14.69
C VAL A 115 7.16 19.77 14.26
N PHE A 116 6.32 19.08 15.03
CA PHE A 116 5.91 17.71 14.72
C PHE A 116 5.15 17.62 13.39
N ILE A 117 4.14 18.47 13.19
CA ILE A 117 3.35 18.52 11.94
C ILE A 117 4.26 18.81 10.75
N GLY A 118 5.17 19.79 10.88
CA GLY A 118 6.16 20.09 9.84
C GLY A 118 7.01 18.87 9.47
N ARG A 119 7.58 18.19 10.48
CA ARG A 119 8.37 16.96 10.27
C ARG A 119 7.56 15.83 9.63
N ALA A 120 6.29 15.67 10.02
CA ALA A 120 5.41 14.66 9.45
C ALA A 120 5.19 14.94 7.95
N ILE A 121 4.78 16.16 7.59
CA ILE A 121 4.54 16.56 6.19
C ILE A 121 5.82 16.42 5.36
N ASP A 122 6.96 16.90 5.87
CA ASP A 122 8.25 16.78 5.17
C ASP A 122 8.65 15.31 4.97
N THR A 123 8.32 14.45 5.94
CA THR A 123 8.54 13.00 5.80
C THR A 123 7.68 12.44 4.67
N LEU A 124 6.39 12.75 4.63
CA LEU A 124 5.45 12.25 3.62
C LEU A 124 5.84 12.69 2.19
N ARG A 125 6.25 13.95 2.04
CA ARG A 125 6.78 14.50 0.79
C ARG A 125 8.01 13.76 0.30
N TYR A 126 8.99 13.60 1.19
CA TYR A 126 10.23 12.93 0.84
C TYR A 126 9.99 11.45 0.47
N GLU A 127 9.05 10.78 1.12
CA GLU A 127 8.65 9.41 0.77
C GLU A 127 7.77 9.32 -0.48
N GLY A 128 7.35 10.45 -1.06
CA GLY A 128 6.48 10.48 -2.23
C GLY A 128 5.09 9.87 -1.98
N VAL A 129 4.61 9.91 -0.75
CA VAL A 129 3.29 9.33 -0.35
C VAL A 129 2.20 10.39 -0.18
N GLU A 130 2.55 11.68 -0.29
CA GLU A 130 1.63 12.77 0.05
C GLU A 130 0.37 12.80 -0.81
N GLU A 131 0.43 12.33 -2.06
CA GLU A 131 -0.69 12.35 -3.01
C GLU A 131 -1.63 11.13 -2.87
N GLU A 132 -1.26 10.16 -2.03
CA GLU A 132 -2.06 8.98 -1.70
C GLU A 132 -3.06 9.30 -0.57
N TRP A 133 -3.55 8.29 0.16
CA TRP A 133 -4.43 8.50 1.32
C TRP A 133 -3.80 9.38 2.43
N PHE A 134 -2.48 9.58 2.44
CA PHE A 134 -1.79 10.45 3.39
C PHE A 134 -2.17 11.92 3.25
N GLN A 135 -2.70 12.35 2.10
CA GLN A 135 -3.23 13.71 1.89
C GLN A 135 -4.33 14.08 2.89
N HIS A 136 -5.01 13.08 3.46
CA HIS A 136 -6.07 13.27 4.44
C HIS A 136 -5.53 13.52 5.85
N LEU A 137 -4.34 13.04 6.18
CA LEU A 137 -3.78 13.08 7.55
C LEU A 137 -3.71 14.47 8.17
N PRO A 138 -3.38 15.57 7.45
CA PRO A 138 -3.35 16.90 8.03
C PRO A 138 -4.66 17.33 8.68
N ALA A 139 -5.80 16.88 8.18
CA ALA A 139 -7.11 17.18 8.77
C ALA A 139 -7.38 16.41 10.07
N HIS A 140 -6.55 15.42 10.40
CA HIS A 140 -6.72 14.55 11.56
C HIS A 140 -5.64 14.74 12.65
N PHE A 141 -4.63 15.58 12.42
CA PHE A 141 -3.59 15.82 13.42
C PHE A 141 -4.17 16.39 14.72
N GLY A 142 -3.77 15.78 15.85
CA GLY A 142 -4.25 16.18 17.17
C GLY A 142 -5.64 15.65 17.54
N ASN A 143 -6.33 14.91 16.66
CA ASN A 143 -7.64 14.34 16.99
C ASN A 143 -7.53 13.24 18.06
N THR A 144 -6.54 12.36 17.94
CA THR A 144 -6.29 11.29 18.90
C THR A 144 -4.81 11.08 19.16
N LEU A 145 -4.47 10.76 20.42
CA LEU A 145 -3.11 10.40 20.81
C LEU A 145 -2.57 9.18 20.05
N ALA A 146 -3.45 8.23 19.74
CA ALA A 146 -3.10 7.02 18.98
C ALA A 146 -2.59 7.38 17.58
N LEU A 147 -3.30 8.24 16.85
CA LEU A 147 -2.91 8.66 15.51
C LEU A 147 -1.60 9.44 15.52
N ASP A 148 -1.46 10.41 16.42
CA ASP A 148 -0.25 11.21 16.54
C ASP A 148 0.98 10.36 16.86
N LEU A 149 0.86 9.37 17.74
CA LEU A 149 1.95 8.44 18.05
C LEU A 149 2.26 7.49 16.89
N SER A 150 1.25 7.02 16.15
CA SER A 150 1.46 6.23 14.92
C SER A 150 2.22 7.03 13.85
N ILE A 151 1.90 8.31 13.68
CA ILE A 151 2.64 9.20 12.77
C ILE A 151 4.09 9.34 13.25
N LYS A 152 4.31 9.57 14.55
CA LYS A 152 5.68 9.65 15.12
C LYS A 152 6.47 8.37 14.90
N ALA A 153 5.85 7.20 15.07
CA ALA A 153 6.48 5.92 14.82
C ALA A 153 6.90 5.78 13.35
N LEU A 154 6.03 6.16 12.40
CA LEU A 154 6.37 6.14 10.99
C LEU A 154 7.50 7.13 10.65
N VAL A 155 7.45 8.36 11.19
CA VAL A 155 8.51 9.37 11.00
C VAL A 155 9.86 8.86 11.51
N ALA A 156 9.88 8.22 12.69
CA ALA A 156 11.09 7.60 13.23
C ALA A 156 11.62 6.49 12.32
N ALA A 157 10.75 5.60 11.84
CA ALA A 157 11.11 4.53 10.91
C ALA A 157 11.70 5.07 9.59
N CYS A 158 11.08 6.11 9.01
CA CYS A 158 11.60 6.78 7.82
C CYS A 158 12.95 7.46 8.09
N ALA A 159 13.12 8.13 9.23
CA ALA A 159 14.39 8.76 9.61
C ALA A 159 15.51 7.72 9.76
N TYR A 160 15.23 6.58 10.40
CA TYR A 160 16.15 5.46 10.52
C TYR A 160 16.50 4.85 9.15
N LYS A 161 15.49 4.64 8.29
CA LYS A 161 15.71 4.15 6.93
C LYS A 161 16.67 5.05 6.15
N ARG A 162 16.54 6.37 6.31
CA ARG A 162 17.42 7.38 5.70
C ARG A 162 18.81 7.47 6.34
N SER A 163 19.10 6.64 7.34
CA SER A 163 20.34 6.69 8.12
C SER A 163 20.56 8.07 8.75
N THR A 164 19.49 8.70 9.24
CA THR A 164 19.58 9.98 9.96
C THR A 164 20.49 9.81 11.18
N PRO A 165 21.46 10.71 11.42
CA PRO A 165 22.37 10.59 12.55
C PRO A 165 21.62 10.44 13.88
N ASN A 166 22.14 9.60 14.77
CA ASN A 166 21.60 9.35 16.12
C ASN A 166 20.20 8.72 16.20
N VAL A 167 19.60 8.30 15.08
CA VAL A 167 18.37 7.49 15.10
C VAL A 167 18.75 6.01 15.01
N THR A 168 18.39 5.24 16.02
CA THR A 168 18.64 3.80 16.09
C THR A 168 17.37 2.99 15.81
N SER A 169 17.53 1.69 15.57
CA SER A 169 16.38 0.78 15.49
C SER A 169 15.63 0.70 16.82
N GLY A 170 16.34 0.81 17.95
CA GLY A 170 15.75 0.84 19.30
C GLY A 170 14.77 2.00 19.46
N ASP A 171 15.14 3.20 19.01
CA ASP A 171 14.28 4.39 19.06
C ASP A 171 12.99 4.18 18.25
N CYS A 172 13.11 3.54 17.08
CA CYS A 172 11.95 3.23 16.24
C CYS A 172 10.98 2.28 16.95
N TYR A 173 11.48 1.18 17.51
CA TYR A 173 10.63 0.21 18.20
C TYR A 173 10.05 0.76 19.51
N GLN A 174 10.74 1.68 20.18
CA GLN A 174 10.18 2.41 21.31
C GLN A 174 9.00 3.29 20.87
N ALA A 175 9.13 4.03 19.76
CA ALA A 175 8.04 4.81 19.20
C ALA A 175 6.85 3.93 18.78
N LEU A 176 7.13 2.77 18.16
CA LEU A 176 6.10 1.78 17.83
C LEU A 176 5.37 1.28 19.08
N ALA A 177 6.10 0.93 20.15
CA ALA A 177 5.50 0.44 21.39
C ALA A 177 4.54 1.48 22.01
N LEU A 178 4.93 2.76 22.01
CA LEU A 178 4.07 3.85 22.46
C LEU A 178 2.80 3.98 21.60
N ALA A 179 2.95 3.91 20.27
CA ALA A 179 1.82 3.96 19.34
C ALA A 179 0.86 2.78 19.55
N LEU A 180 1.37 1.55 19.65
CA LEU A 180 0.56 0.36 19.91
C LEU A 180 -0.20 0.45 21.23
N ASN A 181 0.45 0.90 22.31
CA ASN A 181 -0.20 1.11 23.60
C ASN A 181 -1.34 2.13 23.51
N ALA A 182 -1.14 3.23 22.77
CA ALA A 182 -2.17 4.24 22.58
C ALA A 182 -3.32 3.75 21.70
N VAL A 183 -3.05 2.99 20.64
CA VAL A 183 -4.09 2.34 19.82
C VAL A 183 -4.92 1.38 20.68
N GLN A 184 -4.27 0.54 21.48
CA GLN A 184 -4.96 -0.38 22.40
C GLN A 184 -5.81 0.35 23.45
N ALA A 185 -5.28 1.44 24.02
CA ALA A 185 -6.03 2.27 24.97
C ALA A 185 -7.25 2.91 24.29
N ASN A 186 -7.09 3.40 23.06
CA ASN A 186 -8.19 4.01 22.29
C ASN A 186 -9.30 2.98 22.00
N ILE A 187 -8.95 1.77 21.56
CA ILE A 187 -9.90 0.66 21.35
C ILE A 187 -10.71 0.37 22.63
N LYS A 188 -10.03 0.31 23.79
CA LYS A 188 -10.68 0.05 25.07
C LYS A 188 -11.63 1.19 25.48
N GLN A 189 -11.19 2.44 25.29
CA GLN A 189 -11.98 3.63 25.62
C GLN A 189 -13.22 3.79 24.73
N SER A 190 -13.08 3.51 23.42
CA SER A 190 -14.19 3.54 22.48
C SER A 190 -15.10 2.31 22.57
N ARG A 191 -14.83 1.38 23.50
CA ARG A 191 -15.53 0.08 23.62
C ARG A 191 -15.54 -0.71 22.31
N GLY A 192 -14.50 -0.55 21.49
CA GLY A 192 -14.37 -1.19 20.18
C GLY A 192 -15.07 -0.47 19.03
N GLU A 193 -15.66 0.71 19.24
CA GLU A 193 -16.17 1.53 18.14
C GLU A 193 -15.03 1.94 17.20
N ALA A 194 -15.14 1.50 15.96
CA ALA A 194 -14.07 1.61 14.97
C ALA A 194 -14.26 2.89 14.14
N ASN A 195 -13.35 3.86 14.27
CA ASN A 195 -13.41 5.14 13.57
C ASN A 195 -12.26 5.30 12.55
N ASP A 196 -12.25 6.42 11.83
CA ASP A 196 -11.24 6.73 10.83
C ASP A 196 -9.84 6.98 11.40
N ASP A 197 -9.73 7.57 12.58
CA ASP A 197 -8.44 7.80 13.23
C ASP A 197 -7.77 6.46 13.62
N MET A 198 -8.56 5.50 14.09
CA MET A 198 -8.09 4.14 14.36
C MET A 198 -7.65 3.44 13.06
N LEU A 199 -8.45 3.56 11.99
CA LEU A 199 -8.11 3.00 10.68
C LEU A 199 -6.80 3.59 10.15
N ALA A 200 -6.65 4.91 10.16
CA ALA A 200 -5.43 5.60 9.75
C ALA A 200 -4.24 5.22 10.63
N SER A 201 -4.43 5.14 11.95
CA SER A 201 -3.39 4.68 12.89
C SER A 201 -2.88 3.29 12.52
N THR A 202 -3.79 2.34 12.28
CA THR A 202 -3.42 0.97 11.88
C THR A 202 -2.74 0.95 10.50
N ALA A 203 -3.17 1.80 9.56
CA ALA A 203 -2.60 1.87 8.21
C ALA A 203 -1.16 2.41 8.22
N LEU A 204 -0.87 3.41 9.07
CA LEU A 204 0.49 3.90 9.31
C LEU A 204 1.39 2.79 9.86
N LEU A 205 0.91 2.08 10.88
CA LEU A 205 1.67 1.00 11.51
C LEU A 205 1.89 -0.19 10.58
N ALA A 206 0.97 -0.45 9.64
CA ALA A 206 1.16 -1.48 8.62
C ALA A 206 2.43 -1.28 7.79
N ARG A 207 2.90 -0.04 7.61
CA ARG A 207 4.15 0.23 6.86
C ARG A 207 5.41 0.18 7.72
N PHE A 208 5.27 0.30 9.04
CA PHE A 208 6.39 0.55 9.96
C PHE A 208 7.54 -0.46 9.79
N GLU A 209 7.25 -1.76 9.88
CA GLU A 209 8.31 -2.78 9.78
C GLU A 209 8.96 -2.78 8.41
N GLY A 210 8.17 -2.54 7.35
CA GLY A 210 8.65 -2.45 5.99
C GLY A 210 9.71 -1.36 5.80
N GLU A 211 9.51 -0.21 6.45
CA GLU A 211 10.46 0.90 6.43
C GLU A 211 11.74 0.57 7.23
N VAL A 212 11.60 0.00 8.43
CA VAL A 212 12.74 -0.37 9.29
C VAL A 212 13.60 -1.48 8.66
N LYS A 213 12.97 -2.52 8.11
CA LYS A 213 13.64 -3.67 7.47
C LYS A 213 14.09 -3.39 6.03
N ARG A 214 13.66 -2.26 5.45
CA ARG A 214 13.95 -1.85 4.05
C ARG A 214 13.48 -2.86 3.00
N ASN A 215 12.53 -3.73 3.35
CA ASN A 215 11.86 -4.63 2.42
C ASN A 215 10.51 -4.06 1.94
N TYR A 216 9.99 -3.05 2.67
CA TYR A 216 8.77 -2.30 2.38
C TYR A 216 7.48 -3.13 2.33
N VAL A 217 7.53 -4.41 2.70
CA VAL A 217 6.36 -5.28 2.78
C VAL A 217 5.52 -4.85 3.99
N PRO A 218 4.21 -4.62 3.84
CA PRO A 218 3.37 -4.25 4.96
C PRO A 218 3.23 -5.40 5.96
N THR A 219 3.16 -5.08 7.25
CA THR A 219 2.96 -6.07 8.31
C THR A 219 1.56 -6.68 8.21
N ARG A 220 1.49 -8.01 8.00
CA ARG A 220 0.24 -8.76 7.83
C ARG A 220 -0.80 -8.47 8.92
N LEU A 221 -0.40 -8.55 10.19
CA LEU A 221 -1.31 -8.36 11.32
C LEU A 221 -1.99 -6.98 11.30
N HIS A 222 -1.29 -5.95 10.83
CA HIS A 222 -1.89 -4.63 10.69
C HIS A 222 -2.85 -4.56 9.51
N VAL A 223 -2.55 -5.22 8.38
CA VAL A 223 -3.48 -5.32 7.24
C VAL A 223 -4.75 -6.10 7.61
N GLU A 224 -4.63 -7.18 8.38
CA GLU A 224 -5.79 -7.90 8.96
C GLU A 224 -6.57 -7.01 9.95
N GLY A 225 -5.87 -6.21 10.74
CA GLY A 225 -6.46 -5.18 11.59
C GLY A 225 -7.28 -4.15 10.82
N LEU A 226 -6.80 -3.69 9.66
CA LEU A 226 -7.54 -2.78 8.78
C LEU A 226 -8.86 -3.40 8.34
N ALA A 227 -8.83 -4.64 7.85
CA ALA A 227 -10.03 -5.33 7.41
C ALA A 227 -11.01 -5.57 8.57
N THR A 228 -10.51 -5.88 9.76
CA THR A 228 -11.31 -6.05 10.98
C THR A 228 -12.01 -4.75 11.36
N ILE A 229 -11.29 -3.62 11.37
CA ILE A 229 -11.84 -2.28 11.63
C ILE A 229 -12.94 -1.95 10.62
N LEU A 230 -12.69 -2.16 9.32
CA LEU A 230 -13.67 -1.87 8.27
C LEU A 230 -14.91 -2.75 8.37
N SER A 231 -14.74 -4.03 8.72
CA SER A 231 -15.85 -4.99 8.86
C SER A 231 -16.66 -4.79 10.14
N ALA A 232 -16.04 -4.27 11.21
CA ALA A 232 -16.71 -4.01 12.48
C ALA A 232 -17.56 -2.73 12.47
N ARG A 233 -17.39 -1.85 11.48
CA ARG A 233 -18.21 -0.64 11.36
C ARG A 233 -19.67 -1.00 11.09
N PRO A 234 -20.63 -0.38 11.81
CA PRO A 234 -22.04 -0.63 11.54
C PRO A 234 -22.40 -0.13 10.14
N ALA A 235 -23.44 -0.71 9.53
CA ALA A 235 -23.91 -0.31 8.19
C ALA A 235 -24.35 1.15 8.11
N THR A 236 -24.68 1.77 9.24
CA THR A 236 -25.01 3.20 9.37
C THR A 236 -23.77 4.12 9.39
N TYR A 237 -22.58 3.57 9.57
CA TYR A 237 -21.34 4.35 9.57
C TYR A 237 -21.05 4.84 8.14
N PRO A 238 -20.78 6.14 7.93
CA PRO A 238 -20.52 6.67 6.61
C PRO A 238 -19.21 6.08 6.03
N VAL A 239 -19.25 5.66 4.76
CA VAL A 239 -18.05 5.27 4.04
C VAL A 239 -17.30 6.53 3.63
N THR A 240 -16.21 6.83 4.34
CA THR A 240 -15.40 8.03 4.10
C THR A 240 -14.37 7.81 2.99
N GLN A 241 -13.91 8.92 2.37
CA GLN A 241 -12.89 8.84 1.32
C GLN A 241 -11.55 8.30 1.86
N LEU A 242 -11.17 8.68 3.09
CA LEU A 242 -10.00 8.14 3.77
C LEU A 242 -10.06 6.60 3.86
N ALA A 243 -11.21 6.04 4.25
CA ALA A 243 -11.37 4.59 4.35
C ALA A 243 -11.27 3.89 2.98
N ARG A 244 -11.84 4.48 1.92
CA ARG A 244 -11.72 3.96 0.55
C ARG A 244 -10.27 4.00 0.08
N ASP A 245 -9.58 5.12 0.27
CA ASP A 245 -8.21 5.29 -0.21
C ASP A 245 -7.22 4.38 0.57
N ILE A 246 -7.44 4.14 1.88
CA ILE A 246 -6.65 3.16 2.65
C ILE A 246 -6.87 1.74 2.12
N LEU A 247 -8.11 1.35 1.82
CA LEU A 247 -8.39 0.02 1.26
C LEU A 247 -7.77 -0.11 -0.14
N ASP A 248 -8.00 0.85 -1.03
CA ASP A 248 -7.40 0.91 -2.38
C ASP A 248 -5.86 0.80 -2.31
N PHE A 249 -5.27 1.48 -1.33
CA PHE A 249 -3.83 1.43 -1.11
C PHE A 249 -3.32 0.01 -0.79
N HIS A 250 -4.08 -0.77 -0.02
CA HIS A 250 -3.64 -2.07 0.50
C HIS A 250 -4.18 -3.30 -0.24
N ALA A 251 -5.23 -3.16 -1.07
CA ALA A 251 -5.91 -4.30 -1.70
C ALA A 251 -4.96 -5.19 -2.52
N GLY A 252 -4.17 -4.59 -3.42
CA GLY A 252 -3.23 -5.34 -4.27
C GLY A 252 -2.13 -6.06 -3.49
N GLU A 253 -1.49 -5.38 -2.54
CA GLU A 253 -0.41 -6.00 -1.73
C GLU A 253 -0.96 -7.09 -0.79
N SER A 254 -2.14 -6.85 -0.22
CA SER A 254 -2.85 -7.83 0.59
C SER A 254 -3.19 -9.10 -0.21
N ALA A 255 -3.61 -8.95 -1.47
CA ALA A 255 -3.86 -10.07 -2.35
C ALA A 255 -2.59 -10.90 -2.61
N ILE A 256 -1.45 -10.25 -2.86
CA ILE A 256 -0.17 -10.93 -3.07
C ILE A 256 0.21 -11.75 -1.81
N MET A 257 0.15 -11.13 -0.64
CA MET A 257 0.44 -11.82 0.64
C MET A 257 -0.49 -13.01 0.87
N ALA A 258 -1.79 -12.85 0.67
CA ALA A 258 -2.77 -13.91 0.86
C ALA A 258 -2.58 -15.09 -0.12
N CYS A 259 -2.24 -14.80 -1.39
CA CYS A 259 -1.91 -15.83 -2.39
C CYS A 259 -0.71 -16.68 -1.98
N ILE A 260 0.32 -16.05 -1.40
CA ILE A 260 1.55 -16.67 -0.91
C ILE A 260 1.28 -17.48 0.36
N GLN A 261 0.43 -16.97 1.27
CA GLN A 261 0.09 -17.63 2.53
C GLN A 261 -1.00 -18.69 2.41
N ASP A 262 -1.55 -18.90 1.21
CA ASP A 262 -2.68 -19.79 0.95
C ASP A 262 -3.91 -19.49 1.79
N THR A 263 -4.19 -18.20 1.95
CA THR A 263 -5.36 -17.67 2.66
C THR A 263 -6.27 -16.88 1.73
N SER A 264 -7.51 -16.65 2.18
CA SER A 264 -8.38 -15.65 1.59
C SER A 264 -7.85 -14.24 1.86
N SER A 265 -8.24 -13.25 1.05
CA SER A 265 -7.92 -11.85 1.37
C SER A 265 -8.58 -11.46 2.69
N PRO A 266 -7.89 -10.73 3.59
CA PRO A 266 -8.51 -10.20 4.79
C PRO A 266 -9.71 -9.28 4.47
N PHE A 267 -9.69 -8.62 3.31
CA PHE A 267 -10.75 -7.70 2.88
C PHE A 267 -11.98 -8.41 2.29
N GLU A 268 -12.02 -9.75 2.22
CA GLU A 268 -13.11 -10.48 1.58
C GLU A 268 -14.47 -10.26 2.25
N ASN A 269 -14.48 -10.00 3.57
CA ASN A 269 -15.68 -9.72 4.35
C ASN A 269 -16.00 -8.23 4.47
N VAL A 270 -15.16 -7.34 3.93
CA VAL A 270 -15.42 -5.89 3.97
C VAL A 270 -16.54 -5.55 3.01
N ALA A 271 -17.47 -4.70 3.47
CA ALA A 271 -18.62 -4.27 2.69
C ALA A 271 -18.20 -3.69 1.34
N ARG A 272 -18.91 -4.07 0.28
CA ARG A 272 -18.58 -3.69 -1.11
C ARG A 272 -18.48 -2.17 -1.32
N ALA A 273 -19.28 -1.39 -0.57
CA ALA A 273 -19.32 0.07 -0.60
C ALA A 273 -17.96 0.77 -0.37
N TYR A 274 -16.99 0.11 0.27
CA TYR A 274 -15.64 0.63 0.48
C TYR A 274 -14.76 0.58 -0.79
N TYR A 275 -15.14 -0.20 -1.80
CA TYR A 275 -14.36 -0.37 -3.01
C TYR A 275 -15.19 -0.36 -4.30
N THR A 276 -16.50 -0.12 -4.22
CA THR A 276 -17.36 0.12 -5.38
C THR A 276 -17.35 1.58 -5.80
N ASN A 277 -17.37 1.80 -7.10
CA ASN A 277 -17.63 3.11 -7.67
C ASN A 277 -19.15 3.33 -7.77
N ASP A 278 -19.72 4.12 -6.86
CA ASP A 278 -21.07 4.64 -7.04
C ASP A 278 -20.95 5.76 -8.07
N ARG A 279 -21.32 5.49 -9.33
CA ARG A 279 -21.20 6.41 -10.50
C ARG A 279 -21.95 7.76 -10.35
N LEU A 280 -22.47 8.06 -9.17
CA LEU A 280 -23.14 9.30 -8.82
C LEU A 280 -22.10 10.43 -8.63
N GLY A 281 -21.68 11.04 -9.75
CA GLY A 281 -21.35 12.47 -9.77
C GLY A 281 -19.89 12.91 -9.75
N CYS A 282 -18.91 12.11 -10.20
CA CYS A 282 -17.50 12.54 -10.25
C CYS A 282 -16.87 12.44 -11.66
N SER A 283 -16.08 13.45 -12.05
CA SER A 283 -15.40 13.54 -13.36
C SER A 283 -14.26 12.52 -13.57
N ASP A 284 -13.86 11.81 -12.50
CA ASP A 284 -12.84 10.74 -12.49
C ASP A 284 -13.46 9.33 -12.69
N SER A 285 -14.66 9.25 -13.25
CA SER A 285 -15.49 8.03 -13.27
C SER A 285 -14.81 6.79 -13.87
N ASP A 286 -14.05 6.92 -14.97
CA ASP A 286 -13.38 5.78 -15.63
C ASP A 286 -12.23 5.24 -14.78
N ARG A 287 -11.39 6.13 -14.23
CA ARG A 287 -10.29 5.75 -13.33
C ARG A 287 -10.83 5.06 -12.08
N ALA A 288 -11.85 5.64 -11.46
CA ALA A 288 -12.49 5.07 -10.27
C ALA A 288 -13.16 3.72 -10.58
N GLN A 289 -13.75 3.56 -11.77
CA GLN A 289 -14.33 2.31 -12.24
C GLN A 289 -13.27 1.21 -12.38
N LEU A 290 -12.17 1.47 -13.08
CA LEU A 290 -11.10 0.48 -13.26
C LEU A 290 -10.44 0.11 -11.93
N LYS A 291 -10.22 1.08 -11.03
CA LYS A 291 -9.76 0.82 -9.67
C LYS A 291 -10.72 -0.09 -8.92
N SER A 292 -12.00 0.23 -8.92
CA SER A 292 -13.05 -0.57 -8.27
C SER A 292 -13.06 -2.02 -8.76
N LEU A 293 -13.03 -2.22 -10.07
CA LEU A 293 -12.96 -3.55 -10.68
C LEU A 293 -11.69 -4.30 -10.25
N SER A 294 -10.53 -3.64 -10.32
CA SER A 294 -9.26 -4.25 -9.95
C SER A 294 -9.20 -4.63 -8.47
N ASN A 295 -9.73 -3.79 -7.57
CA ASN A 295 -9.83 -4.09 -6.14
C ASN A 295 -10.76 -5.26 -5.88
N GLU A 296 -11.91 -5.31 -6.56
CA GLU A 296 -12.85 -6.42 -6.42
C GLU A 296 -12.21 -7.76 -6.81
N VAL A 297 -11.43 -7.76 -7.90
CA VAL A 297 -10.65 -8.91 -8.34
C VAL A 297 -9.55 -9.25 -7.33
N PHE A 298 -8.70 -8.29 -6.93
CA PHE A 298 -7.62 -8.54 -5.97
C PHE A 298 -8.11 -9.09 -4.64
N ILE A 299 -9.26 -8.62 -4.14
CA ILE A 299 -9.85 -9.13 -2.89
C ILE A 299 -10.26 -10.61 -3.02
N ARG A 300 -10.80 -11.03 -4.17
CA ARG A 300 -11.34 -12.40 -4.35
C ARG A 300 -10.34 -13.39 -4.98
N LEU A 301 -9.29 -12.88 -5.62
CA LEU A 301 -8.27 -13.66 -6.32
C LEU A 301 -7.55 -14.68 -5.40
N PRO A 302 -7.14 -14.35 -4.15
CA PRO A 302 -6.47 -15.31 -3.29
C PRO A 302 -7.29 -16.55 -3.00
N ARG A 303 -8.60 -16.39 -2.77
CA ARG A 303 -9.52 -17.53 -2.59
C ARG A 303 -9.55 -18.41 -3.83
N LEU A 304 -9.59 -17.82 -5.03
CA LEU A 304 -9.58 -18.56 -6.28
C LEU A 304 -8.25 -19.33 -6.45
N VAL A 305 -7.11 -18.69 -6.20
CA VAL A 305 -5.78 -19.31 -6.24
C VAL A 305 -5.71 -20.52 -5.30
N ARG A 306 -6.21 -20.39 -4.06
CA ARG A 306 -6.28 -21.48 -3.09
C ARG A 306 -7.16 -22.64 -3.56
N LEU A 307 -8.32 -22.37 -4.15
CA LEU A 307 -9.18 -23.42 -4.73
C LEU A 307 -8.45 -24.18 -5.84
N VAL A 308 -7.79 -23.46 -6.76
CA VAL A 308 -7.00 -24.06 -7.85
C VAL A 308 -5.83 -24.88 -7.28
N ARG A 309 -5.15 -24.37 -6.25
CA ARG A 309 -4.08 -25.09 -5.55
C ARG A 309 -4.56 -26.39 -4.93
N SER A 310 -5.70 -26.35 -4.25
CA SER A 310 -6.31 -27.54 -3.67
C SER A 310 -6.60 -28.60 -4.73
N LEU A 311 -7.11 -28.19 -5.90
CA LEU A 311 -7.36 -29.09 -7.03
C LEU A 311 -6.08 -29.69 -7.61
N ARG A 312 -4.99 -28.92 -7.69
CA ARG A 312 -3.71 -29.38 -8.25
C ARG A 312 -2.96 -30.33 -7.32
N LEU A 313 -3.05 -30.10 -6.01
CA LEU A 313 -2.24 -30.82 -5.03
C LEU A 313 -2.97 -32.00 -4.38
N GLN A 314 -4.30 -32.08 -4.49
CA GLN A 314 -5.09 -33.17 -3.90
C GLN A 314 -5.65 -34.08 -5.00
N MET A 315 -5.30 -35.37 -4.91
CA MET A 315 -5.89 -36.43 -5.72
C MET A 315 -6.72 -37.37 -4.83
N PRO A 316 -7.94 -37.78 -5.25
CA PRO A 316 -8.60 -37.44 -6.51
C PRO A 316 -9.17 -36.01 -6.54
N LEU A 317 -9.29 -35.45 -7.74
CA LEU A 317 -9.89 -34.14 -7.99
C LEU A 317 -11.31 -34.05 -7.42
N GLN A 318 -11.54 -33.07 -6.55
CA GLN A 318 -12.83 -32.89 -5.89
C GLN A 318 -13.78 -32.05 -6.76
N HIS A 319 -14.79 -32.68 -7.34
CA HIS A 319 -15.75 -32.04 -8.25
C HIS A 319 -16.41 -30.77 -7.66
N LYS A 320 -16.76 -30.78 -6.37
CA LYS A 320 -17.33 -29.61 -5.68
C LYS A 320 -16.37 -28.41 -5.63
N VAL A 321 -15.08 -28.67 -5.42
CA VAL A 321 -14.04 -27.63 -5.39
C VAL A 321 -13.84 -27.07 -6.81
N LEU A 322 -13.85 -27.93 -7.82
CA LEU A 322 -13.75 -27.53 -9.23
C LEU A 322 -14.91 -26.62 -9.65
N LEU A 323 -16.15 -27.01 -9.36
CA LEU A 323 -17.32 -26.17 -9.64
C LEU A 323 -17.26 -24.83 -8.91
N SER A 324 -16.78 -24.82 -7.66
CA SER A 324 -16.60 -23.58 -6.89
C SER A 324 -15.54 -22.67 -7.51
N ALA A 325 -14.42 -23.24 -7.99
CA ALA A 325 -13.36 -22.51 -8.65
C ALA A 325 -13.80 -21.96 -10.01
N LEU A 326 -14.51 -22.76 -10.82
CA LEU A 326 -15.06 -22.35 -12.11
C LEU A 326 -16.07 -21.20 -11.93
N LYS A 327 -17.05 -21.37 -11.05
CA LYS A 327 -18.05 -20.33 -10.76
C LYS A 327 -17.41 -19.04 -10.28
N LEU A 328 -16.42 -19.12 -9.38
CA LEU A 328 -15.72 -17.93 -8.91
C LEU A 328 -14.91 -17.28 -10.03
N SER A 329 -14.23 -18.07 -10.86
CA SER A 329 -13.47 -17.56 -12.01
C SER A 329 -14.38 -16.86 -13.02
N GLU A 330 -15.55 -17.42 -13.33
CA GLU A 330 -16.53 -16.84 -14.25
C GLU A 330 -17.03 -15.49 -13.73
N ASN A 331 -17.51 -15.45 -12.48
CA ASN A 331 -17.98 -14.22 -11.85
C ASN A 331 -16.91 -13.11 -11.85
N LEU A 332 -15.63 -13.46 -11.68
CA LEU A 332 -14.53 -12.49 -11.69
C LEU A 332 -14.14 -12.03 -13.09
N LEU A 333 -14.29 -12.87 -14.12
CA LEU A 333 -14.00 -12.50 -15.50
C LEU A 333 -15.05 -11.56 -16.09
N GLU A 334 -16.29 -11.61 -15.57
CA GLU A 334 -17.36 -10.66 -15.88
C GLU A 334 -17.04 -9.24 -15.39
N LEU A 335 -16.14 -9.07 -14.42
CA LEU A 335 -15.69 -7.77 -13.92
C LEU A 335 -14.74 -7.09 -14.92
N GLN A 336 -15.34 -6.43 -15.91
CA GLN A 336 -14.62 -5.70 -16.94
C GLN A 336 -15.40 -4.47 -17.40
N ASP A 337 -14.67 -3.44 -17.79
CA ASP A 337 -15.24 -2.26 -18.44
C ASP A 337 -14.28 -1.81 -19.55
N PRO A 338 -14.35 -2.43 -20.74
CA PRO A 338 -13.49 -2.09 -21.87
C PRO A 338 -13.65 -0.63 -22.32
N GLN A 339 -14.83 -0.04 -22.09
CA GLN A 339 -15.08 1.35 -22.41
C GLN A 339 -14.30 2.29 -21.48
N ALA A 340 -14.32 2.04 -20.17
CA ALA A 340 -13.51 2.79 -19.21
C ALA A 340 -11.99 2.61 -19.50
N GLU A 341 -11.56 1.41 -19.88
CA GLU A 341 -10.18 1.14 -20.32
C GLU A 341 -9.81 2.00 -21.54
N GLU A 342 -10.64 1.98 -22.59
CA GLU A 342 -10.41 2.74 -23.81
C GLU A 342 -10.38 4.26 -23.55
N MET A 343 -11.34 4.76 -22.78
CA MET A 343 -11.45 6.18 -22.44
C MET A 343 -10.21 6.67 -21.69
N LEU A 344 -9.71 5.89 -20.74
CA LEU A 344 -8.50 6.25 -20.00
C LEU A 344 -7.24 6.17 -20.89
N LEU A 345 -7.18 5.18 -21.78
CA LEU A 345 -6.09 5.01 -22.75
C LEU A 345 -5.97 6.17 -23.76
N ARG A 346 -7.06 6.88 -24.10
CA ARG A 346 -7.02 8.06 -24.99
C ARG A 346 -6.12 9.17 -24.46
N ASN A 347 -5.92 9.24 -23.14
CA ASN A 347 -5.07 10.23 -22.50
C ASN A 347 -3.61 9.77 -22.36
N VAL A 348 -3.31 8.51 -22.70
CA VAL A 348 -1.97 7.91 -22.60
C VAL A 348 -1.24 8.08 -23.94
N LYS A 349 -0.03 8.63 -23.89
CA LYS A 349 0.78 8.83 -25.09
C LYS A 349 1.70 7.64 -25.33
N LEU A 350 1.80 7.23 -26.59
CA LEU A 350 2.80 6.25 -27.02
C LEU A 350 4.11 6.97 -27.30
N HIS A 351 5.17 6.59 -26.60
CA HIS A 351 6.53 7.04 -26.87
C HIS A 351 7.31 5.91 -27.52
N THR A 352 8.06 6.24 -28.57
CA THR A 352 8.96 5.27 -29.21
C THR A 352 10.39 5.65 -28.83
N SER A 353 11.07 4.78 -28.09
CA SER A 353 12.48 4.97 -27.74
C SER A 353 13.33 4.95 -29.00
N SER A 354 14.18 5.98 -29.16
CA SER A 354 15.12 6.10 -30.28
C SER A 354 16.37 5.24 -30.10
N ASP A 355 16.48 4.50 -28.99
CA ASP A 355 17.68 3.77 -28.63
C ASP A 355 17.85 2.52 -29.51
N SER A 356 18.93 2.47 -30.31
CA SER A 356 19.16 1.39 -31.29
C SER A 356 19.42 0.03 -30.65
N TYR A 357 19.66 0.00 -29.33
CA TYR A 357 19.86 -1.19 -28.51
C TYR A 357 18.60 -1.67 -27.80
N ALA A 358 17.48 -0.94 -27.89
CA ALA A 358 16.20 -1.39 -27.36
C ALA A 358 15.61 -2.45 -28.30
N ASP A 359 15.46 -3.68 -27.78
CA ASP A 359 14.79 -4.78 -28.45
C ASP A 359 13.39 -4.37 -28.90
N SER A 360 12.89 -4.98 -29.98
CA SER A 360 11.62 -4.62 -30.66
C SER A 360 10.42 -4.46 -29.70
N LEU A 361 10.36 -5.28 -28.66
CA LEU A 361 9.32 -5.26 -27.61
C LEU A 361 9.45 -4.11 -26.59
N SER A 362 10.65 -3.55 -26.42
CA SER A 362 10.93 -2.42 -25.51
C SER A 362 10.99 -1.06 -26.19
N ARG A 363 10.85 -1.01 -27.53
CA ARG A 363 10.87 0.25 -28.28
C ARG A 363 9.67 1.13 -28.02
N GLN A 364 8.56 0.58 -27.54
CA GLN A 364 7.34 1.34 -27.26
C GLN A 364 7.10 1.42 -25.75
N SER A 365 6.89 2.64 -25.25
CA SER A 365 6.53 2.89 -23.86
C SER A 365 5.28 3.75 -23.75
N LEU A 366 4.52 3.53 -22.68
CA LEU A 366 3.34 4.33 -22.35
C LEU A 366 3.76 5.48 -21.43
N GLN A 367 3.43 6.70 -21.83
CA GLN A 367 3.58 7.90 -21.02
C GLN A 367 2.21 8.32 -20.48
N PHE A 368 2.13 8.39 -19.15
CA PHE A 368 0.91 8.77 -18.44
C PHE A 368 1.01 10.23 -17.98
N ALA A 369 -0.11 10.95 -18.03
CA ALA A 369 -0.19 12.32 -17.54
C ALA A 369 -0.02 12.40 -16.01
N CYS A 370 -0.49 11.38 -15.29
CA CYS A 370 -0.35 11.27 -13.84
C CYS A 370 -0.22 9.81 -13.40
N TYR A 371 0.32 9.59 -12.20
CA TYR A 371 0.51 8.25 -11.66
C TYR A 371 -0.81 7.53 -11.38
N LYS A 372 -1.89 8.28 -11.13
CA LYS A 372 -3.23 7.72 -10.83
C LYS A 372 -3.82 6.98 -12.03
N ASP A 373 -3.55 7.44 -13.25
CA ASP A 373 -3.97 6.76 -14.49
C ASP A 373 -3.16 5.49 -14.72
N PHE A 374 -1.84 5.58 -14.51
CA PHE A 374 -0.96 4.43 -14.54
C PHE A 374 -1.41 3.35 -13.54
N GLU A 375 -1.67 3.73 -12.28
CA GLU A 375 -2.04 2.77 -11.24
C GLU A 375 -3.38 2.08 -11.56
N ALA A 376 -4.38 2.84 -12.02
CA ALA A 376 -5.67 2.27 -12.41
C ALA A 376 -5.54 1.25 -13.55
N LEU A 377 -4.83 1.61 -14.63
CA LEU A 377 -4.64 0.72 -15.79
C LEU A 377 -3.75 -0.47 -15.46
N ALA A 378 -2.62 -0.25 -14.79
CA ALA A 378 -1.68 -1.32 -14.45
C ALA A 378 -2.32 -2.35 -13.51
N ASN A 379 -3.05 -1.91 -12.48
CA ASN A 379 -3.76 -2.80 -11.57
C ASN A 379 -4.89 -3.56 -12.29
N TYR A 380 -5.66 -2.89 -13.15
CA TYR A 380 -6.69 -3.52 -13.98
C TYR A 380 -6.11 -4.60 -14.89
N TRP A 381 -5.07 -4.28 -15.68
CA TRP A 381 -4.42 -5.25 -16.55
C TRP A 381 -3.78 -6.41 -15.81
N GLN A 382 -3.08 -6.14 -14.70
CA GLN A 382 -2.41 -7.18 -13.90
C GLN A 382 -3.42 -8.15 -13.29
N SER A 383 -4.48 -7.63 -12.68
CA SER A 383 -5.54 -8.44 -12.05
C SER A 383 -6.26 -9.28 -13.10
N ARG A 384 -6.62 -8.69 -14.24
CA ARG A 384 -7.24 -9.39 -15.37
C ARG A 384 -6.33 -10.46 -15.98
N LEU A 385 -5.05 -10.16 -16.18
CA LEU A 385 -4.07 -11.12 -16.70
C LEU A 385 -3.90 -12.31 -15.74
N SER A 386 -3.90 -12.05 -14.43
CA SER A 386 -3.86 -13.10 -13.41
C SER A 386 -5.07 -14.03 -13.50
N LEU A 387 -6.29 -13.47 -13.67
CA LEU A 387 -7.51 -14.26 -13.86
C LEU A 387 -7.47 -15.12 -15.13
N LEU A 388 -7.02 -14.57 -16.26
CA LEU A 388 -6.92 -15.32 -17.52
C LEU A 388 -5.94 -16.49 -17.41
N ARG A 389 -4.81 -16.29 -16.72
CA ARG A 389 -3.86 -17.37 -16.43
C ARG A 389 -4.47 -18.46 -15.53
N ILE A 390 -5.27 -18.09 -14.54
CA ILE A 390 -5.98 -19.07 -13.72
C ILE A 390 -7.04 -19.82 -14.54
N LYS A 391 -7.82 -19.11 -15.37
CA LYS A 391 -8.81 -19.73 -16.28
C LYS A 391 -8.14 -20.76 -17.19
N TRP A 392 -6.98 -20.42 -17.74
CA TRP A 392 -6.16 -21.34 -18.53
C TRP A 392 -5.81 -22.61 -17.75
N ARG A 393 -5.37 -22.46 -16.49
CA ARG A 393 -5.07 -23.61 -15.62
C ARG A 393 -6.30 -24.46 -15.30
N LEU A 394 -7.43 -23.83 -14.95
CA LEU A 394 -8.68 -24.54 -14.66
C LEU A 394 -9.18 -25.35 -15.87
N HIS A 395 -9.03 -24.81 -17.07
CA HIS A 395 -9.36 -25.52 -18.30
C HIS A 395 -8.52 -26.79 -18.48
N GLY A 396 -7.21 -26.72 -18.21
CA GLY A 396 -6.34 -27.90 -18.21
C GLY A 396 -6.83 -28.99 -17.25
N LEU A 397 -7.14 -28.61 -16.01
CA LEU A 397 -7.65 -29.53 -14.98
C LEU A 397 -9.02 -30.14 -15.34
N TYR A 398 -9.88 -29.38 -15.99
CA TYR A 398 -11.18 -29.87 -16.45
C TYR A 398 -11.04 -30.93 -17.56
N ASN A 399 -10.11 -30.73 -18.49
CA ASN A 399 -9.84 -31.67 -19.57
C ASN A 399 -9.23 -32.98 -19.06
N GLU A 400 -8.38 -32.92 -18.03
CA GLU A 400 -7.83 -34.11 -17.36
C GLU A 400 -8.93 -35.00 -16.75
N LEU A 401 -10.10 -34.44 -16.42
CA LEU A 401 -11.26 -35.17 -15.93
C LEU A 401 -12.14 -35.79 -17.03
N GLY A 402 -11.68 -35.76 -18.30
CA GLY A 402 -12.46 -36.25 -19.44
C GLY A 402 -13.62 -35.33 -19.83
N GLY A 403 -13.61 -34.10 -19.34
CA GLY A 403 -14.58 -33.10 -19.76
C GLY A 403 -14.33 -32.64 -21.20
N VAL A 404 -15.37 -32.68 -22.03
CA VAL A 404 -15.34 -32.16 -23.41
C VAL A 404 -15.70 -30.67 -23.39
N PHE A 405 -14.83 -29.83 -22.82
CA PHE A 405 -14.96 -28.39 -22.95
C PHE A 405 -13.89 -27.93 -23.95
N GLN A 406 -14.30 -27.49 -25.14
CA GLN A 406 -13.44 -26.82 -26.11
C GLN A 406 -13.92 -25.39 -26.37
N PRO A 407 -13.84 -24.47 -25.39
CA PRO A 407 -13.80 -23.06 -25.71
C PRO A 407 -12.57 -22.80 -26.58
N SER A 408 -12.72 -21.97 -27.61
CA SER A 408 -11.57 -21.48 -28.35
C SER A 408 -10.62 -20.78 -27.38
N LEU A 409 -9.44 -21.34 -27.17
CA LEU A 409 -8.41 -20.72 -26.34
C LEU A 409 -7.78 -19.49 -27.00
N GLY A 410 -7.96 -19.31 -28.32
CA GLY A 410 -7.43 -18.19 -29.11
C GLY A 410 -7.74 -16.82 -28.50
N PRO A 411 -9.01 -16.44 -28.29
CA PRO A 411 -9.36 -15.15 -27.67
C PRO A 411 -8.73 -14.92 -26.28
N ILE A 412 -8.57 -15.98 -25.48
CA ILE A 412 -7.92 -15.89 -24.16
C ILE A 412 -6.43 -15.59 -24.34
N ILE A 413 -5.77 -16.28 -25.26
CA ILE A 413 -4.35 -16.07 -25.57
C ILE A 413 -4.14 -14.65 -26.10
N ASP A 414 -4.94 -14.21 -27.09
CA ASP A 414 -4.83 -12.88 -27.68
C ASP A 414 -4.96 -11.78 -26.62
N GLU A 415 -5.91 -11.95 -25.69
CA GLU A 415 -6.06 -11.01 -24.59
C GLU A 415 -4.89 -11.07 -23.60
N MET A 416 -4.40 -12.27 -23.24
CA MET A 416 -3.22 -12.41 -22.39
C MET A 416 -1.99 -11.71 -22.98
N LEU A 417 -1.76 -11.87 -24.29
CA LEU A 417 -0.66 -11.23 -25.01
C LEU A 417 -0.83 -9.71 -25.05
N ARG A 418 -2.04 -9.20 -25.31
CA ARG A 418 -2.36 -7.77 -25.28
C ARG A 418 -2.07 -7.16 -23.91
N LEU A 419 -2.57 -7.77 -22.83
CA LEU A 419 -2.37 -7.29 -21.46
C LEU A 419 -0.91 -7.36 -21.04
N ALA A 420 -0.21 -8.46 -21.37
CA ALA A 420 1.21 -8.59 -21.10
C ALA A 420 2.03 -7.49 -21.79
N LYS A 421 1.72 -7.20 -23.06
CA LYS A 421 2.35 -6.11 -23.82
C LYS A 421 2.07 -4.75 -23.16
N ASN A 422 0.82 -4.45 -22.81
CA ASN A 422 0.47 -3.19 -22.14
C ASN A 422 1.25 -2.99 -20.83
N ILE A 423 1.35 -4.03 -20.00
CA ILE A 423 2.12 -4.01 -18.75
C ILE A 423 3.61 -3.77 -19.01
N LEU A 424 4.19 -4.44 -20.00
CA LEU A 424 5.60 -4.26 -20.39
C LEU A 424 5.88 -2.81 -20.83
N MET A 425 4.98 -2.22 -21.60
CA MET A 425 5.12 -0.84 -22.09
C MET A 425 5.05 0.20 -20.96
N CYS A 426 4.56 -0.15 -19.77
CA CYS A 426 4.62 0.73 -18.61
C CYS A 426 6.00 0.79 -17.93
N SER A 427 6.96 -0.06 -18.32
CA SER A 427 8.22 -0.25 -17.58
C SER A 427 9.07 1.02 -17.41
N GLU A 428 9.03 1.92 -18.38
CA GLU A 428 9.76 3.19 -18.30
C GLU A 428 9.10 4.14 -17.30
N TYR A 429 7.78 4.32 -17.39
CA TYR A 429 7.03 5.15 -16.47
C TYR A 429 7.09 4.61 -15.03
N ALA A 430 6.95 3.29 -14.85
CA ALA A 430 7.07 2.67 -13.53
C ALA A 430 8.44 2.93 -12.87
N ALA A 431 9.50 3.12 -13.67
CA ALA A 431 10.83 3.44 -13.16
C ALA A 431 10.99 4.90 -12.72
N THR A 432 10.09 5.81 -13.10
CA THR A 432 10.09 7.22 -12.65
C THR A 432 9.31 7.43 -11.36
N LEU A 433 8.52 6.45 -10.92
CA LEU A 433 7.75 6.53 -9.67
C LEU A 433 8.67 6.48 -8.46
N LEU A 434 8.28 7.14 -7.37
CA LEU A 434 9.07 7.21 -6.14
C LEU A 434 8.58 6.23 -5.07
N LEU A 435 7.31 5.84 -5.14
CA LEU A 435 6.67 5.07 -4.11
C LEU A 435 7.07 3.58 -4.17
N ASN A 436 7.57 3.05 -3.05
CA ASN A 436 8.01 1.65 -2.97
C ASN A 436 6.90 0.63 -3.28
N LYS A 437 5.63 0.95 -2.99
CA LYS A 437 4.46 0.13 -3.35
C LYS A 437 4.42 -0.10 -4.86
N HIS A 438 4.59 0.95 -5.67
CA HIS A 438 4.54 0.86 -7.13
C HIS A 438 5.62 -0.07 -7.66
N PHE A 439 6.85 -0.01 -7.12
CA PHE A 439 7.91 -0.95 -7.50
C PHE A 439 7.54 -2.40 -7.21
N ARG A 440 6.97 -2.70 -6.03
CA ARG A 440 6.59 -4.07 -5.66
C ARG A 440 5.44 -4.61 -6.49
N LEU A 441 4.38 -3.81 -6.68
CA LEU A 441 3.25 -4.20 -7.51
C LEU A 441 3.69 -4.42 -8.96
N PHE A 442 4.57 -3.55 -9.48
CA PHE A 442 5.12 -3.72 -10.82
C PHE A 442 6.02 -4.96 -10.92
N ALA A 443 6.84 -5.27 -9.90
CA ALA A 443 7.61 -6.51 -9.86
C ALA A 443 6.70 -7.75 -9.89
N HIS A 444 5.59 -7.73 -9.14
CA HIS A 444 4.59 -8.78 -9.21
C HIS A 444 3.96 -8.86 -10.62
N ALA A 445 3.64 -7.74 -11.26
CA ALA A 445 3.17 -7.73 -12.65
C ALA A 445 4.16 -8.41 -13.60
N MET A 446 5.47 -8.17 -13.44
CA MET A 446 6.51 -8.85 -14.23
C MET A 446 6.53 -10.36 -14.00
N VAL A 447 6.31 -10.83 -12.76
CA VAL A 447 6.17 -12.27 -12.45
C VAL A 447 4.93 -12.86 -13.13
N ILE A 448 3.82 -12.12 -13.17
CA ILE A 448 2.62 -12.56 -13.88
C ILE A 448 2.88 -12.65 -15.40
N VAL A 449 3.53 -11.64 -16.00
CA VAL A 449 3.93 -11.62 -17.41
C VAL A 449 4.89 -12.76 -17.73
N TRP A 450 5.87 -13.03 -16.87
CA TRP A 450 6.75 -14.20 -16.99
C TRP A 450 5.94 -15.49 -17.11
N GLY A 451 4.94 -15.65 -16.25
CA GLY A 451 4.06 -16.81 -16.30
C GLY A 451 3.30 -16.94 -17.62
N VAL A 452 2.94 -15.83 -18.28
CA VAL A 452 2.35 -15.86 -19.63
C VAL A 452 3.32 -16.50 -20.64
N THR A 453 4.61 -16.17 -20.55
CA THR A 453 5.64 -16.77 -21.43
C THR A 453 5.80 -18.27 -21.21
N MET A 454 5.48 -18.77 -20.01
CA MET A 454 5.43 -20.21 -19.72
C MET A 454 4.13 -20.85 -20.23
N ASN A 455 3.02 -20.11 -20.22
CA ASN A 455 1.73 -20.60 -20.70
C ASN A 455 1.67 -20.67 -22.23
N VAL A 456 2.30 -19.72 -22.93
CA VAL A 456 2.25 -19.57 -24.39
C VAL A 456 3.66 -19.33 -24.95
N PRO A 457 4.56 -20.33 -24.90
CA PRO A 457 5.96 -20.15 -25.27
C PRO A 457 6.16 -19.77 -26.75
N GLU A 458 5.29 -20.25 -27.63
CA GLU A 458 5.36 -20.01 -29.08
C GLU A 458 5.13 -18.53 -29.44
N ALA A 459 4.28 -17.82 -28.70
CA ALA A 459 3.94 -16.43 -28.98
C ALA A 459 5.09 -15.43 -28.69
N PHE A 460 6.06 -15.84 -27.86
CA PHE A 460 7.24 -15.05 -27.53
C PHE A 460 8.55 -15.66 -28.08
N GLY A 461 8.46 -16.75 -28.82
CA GLY A 461 9.59 -17.58 -29.25
C GLY A 461 10.40 -17.03 -30.43
N HIS A 462 9.99 -15.93 -31.06
CA HIS A 462 10.69 -15.36 -32.22
C HIS A 462 11.93 -14.51 -31.88
N ASP A 463 12.16 -14.16 -30.61
CA ASP A 463 13.34 -13.40 -30.15
C ASP A 463 14.43 -14.30 -29.56
N GLN A 464 14.68 -15.48 -30.17
CA GLN A 464 15.95 -16.17 -29.96
C GLN A 464 17.05 -15.38 -30.66
N ALA A 465 17.66 -14.43 -29.94
CA ALA A 465 18.92 -13.86 -30.36
C ALA A 465 19.93 -14.98 -30.66
N ARG A 466 20.81 -14.77 -31.65
CA ARG A 466 21.89 -15.67 -32.12
C ARG A 466 22.73 -16.36 -31.02
N ASN A 467 22.58 -15.95 -29.75
CA ASN A 467 23.30 -16.43 -28.57
C ASN A 467 22.43 -17.27 -27.59
N GLY A 468 21.21 -17.69 -27.96
CA GLY A 468 20.39 -18.62 -27.17
C GLY A 468 19.81 -18.05 -25.86
N ARG A 469 19.91 -16.73 -25.62
CA ARG A 469 19.27 -16.07 -24.47
C ARG A 469 17.93 -15.48 -24.88
N ASN A 470 16.87 -15.89 -24.18
CA ASN A 470 15.57 -15.24 -24.28
C ASN A 470 15.67 -13.81 -23.72
N ILE A 471 15.59 -12.84 -24.63
CA ILE A 471 15.67 -11.40 -24.34
C ILE A 471 14.60 -10.99 -23.33
N LEU A 472 13.35 -11.42 -23.55
CA LEU A 472 12.21 -11.04 -22.71
C LEU A 472 12.39 -11.57 -21.29
N SER A 473 12.80 -12.82 -21.13
CA SER A 473 13.11 -13.38 -19.81
C SER A 473 14.22 -12.58 -19.11
N SER A 474 15.28 -12.21 -19.83
CA SER A 474 16.37 -11.41 -19.25
C SER A 474 15.87 -10.04 -18.77
N LEU A 475 15.02 -9.38 -19.57
CA LEU A 475 14.40 -8.10 -19.23
C LEU A 475 13.50 -8.22 -18.00
N LEU A 476 12.57 -9.18 -17.99
CA LEU A 476 11.65 -9.41 -16.86
C LEU A 476 12.42 -9.66 -15.56
N LEU A 477 13.43 -10.53 -15.61
CA LEU A 477 14.25 -10.86 -14.45
C LEU A 477 15.02 -9.63 -13.94
N GLN A 478 15.58 -8.83 -14.84
CA GLN A 478 16.27 -7.58 -14.48
C GLN A 478 15.30 -6.61 -13.78
N ARG A 479 14.07 -6.49 -14.28
CA ARG A 479 13.05 -5.58 -13.71
C ARG A 479 12.62 -6.03 -12.31
N VAL A 480 12.34 -7.32 -12.11
CA VAL A 480 12.01 -7.88 -10.78
C VAL A 480 13.15 -7.64 -9.80
N ASN A 481 14.39 -7.95 -10.19
CA ASN A 481 15.56 -7.79 -9.33
C ASN A 481 15.84 -6.32 -8.98
N ARG A 482 15.66 -5.39 -9.93
CA ARG A 482 15.81 -3.96 -9.68
C ARG A 482 14.75 -3.44 -8.70
N ALA A 483 13.51 -3.87 -8.84
CA ALA A 483 12.39 -3.42 -8.04
C ALA A 483 12.44 -3.98 -6.60
N LEU A 484 12.71 -5.27 -6.44
CA LEU A 484 12.70 -5.93 -5.12
C LEU A 484 14.04 -5.84 -4.39
N LYS A 485 15.14 -5.51 -5.08
CA LYS A 485 16.50 -5.37 -4.52
C LYS A 485 16.92 -6.61 -3.69
N ALA A 486 16.45 -7.79 -4.07
CA ALA A 486 16.74 -9.04 -3.38
C ALA A 486 18.25 -9.34 -3.37
N LYS A 487 18.74 -9.90 -2.26
CA LYS A 487 20.14 -10.31 -2.09
C LYS A 487 20.19 -11.76 -1.56
N PRO A 488 20.74 -12.73 -2.32
CA PRO A 488 21.22 -12.60 -3.71
C PRO A 488 20.11 -12.25 -4.70
N ALA A 489 20.45 -11.91 -5.94
CA ALA A 489 19.44 -11.67 -6.98
C ALA A 489 18.61 -12.95 -7.23
N PHE A 490 17.35 -12.80 -7.65
CA PHE A 490 16.52 -13.88 -8.15
C PHE A 490 17.09 -14.44 -9.46
N THR A 491 16.97 -15.75 -9.60
CA THR A 491 17.26 -16.52 -10.81
C THR A 491 16.00 -16.72 -11.65
N ALA A 492 16.14 -17.21 -12.88
CA ALA A 492 14.97 -17.58 -13.70
C ALA A 492 14.11 -18.65 -13.03
N GLU A 493 14.74 -19.60 -12.32
CA GLU A 493 14.02 -20.65 -11.60
C GLU A 493 13.21 -20.09 -10.42
N ASP A 494 13.78 -19.13 -9.68
CA ASP A 494 13.04 -18.43 -8.63
C ASP A 494 11.76 -17.77 -9.18
N ILE A 495 11.83 -17.19 -10.39
CA ILE A 495 10.68 -16.56 -11.03
C ILE A 495 9.70 -17.58 -11.62
N ASN A 496 10.17 -18.74 -12.11
CA ASN A 496 9.29 -19.84 -12.52
C ASN A 496 8.41 -20.30 -11.35
N ILE A 497 9.03 -20.54 -10.18
CA ILE A 497 8.33 -20.94 -8.96
C ILE A 497 7.36 -19.84 -8.53
N ALA A 498 7.80 -18.57 -8.53
CA ALA A 498 6.96 -17.43 -8.18
C ALA A 498 5.73 -17.30 -9.10
N ALA A 499 5.90 -17.46 -10.41
CA ALA A 499 4.82 -17.36 -11.38
C ALA A 499 3.77 -18.47 -11.23
N GLU A 500 4.18 -19.65 -10.73
CA GLU A 500 3.28 -20.76 -10.45
C GLU A 500 2.47 -20.57 -9.15
N ILE A 501 3.04 -19.95 -8.12
CA ILE A 501 2.30 -19.65 -6.86
C ILE A 501 0.97 -18.96 -7.17
N PHE A 502 0.98 -17.94 -8.03
CA PHE A 502 -0.20 -17.14 -8.37
C PHE A 502 -1.22 -17.82 -9.29
N VAL A 503 -0.96 -19.06 -9.70
CA VAL A 503 -1.92 -19.91 -10.45
C VAL A 503 -2.14 -21.27 -9.76
N GLY A 504 -1.96 -21.29 -8.43
CA GLY A 504 -2.24 -22.45 -7.59
C GLY A 504 -1.12 -23.49 -7.54
N GLY A 505 0.11 -23.11 -7.86
CA GLY A 505 1.28 -23.97 -7.68
C GLY A 505 1.70 -24.12 -6.21
N PRO A 506 2.77 -24.90 -5.95
CA PRO A 506 3.33 -25.08 -4.61
C PRO A 506 3.78 -23.77 -3.96
N LEU A 507 3.68 -23.70 -2.63
CA LEU A 507 4.10 -22.57 -1.81
C LEU A 507 5.56 -22.70 -1.41
N SER A 508 6.48 -22.44 -2.33
CA SER A 508 7.91 -22.55 -2.06
C SER A 508 8.71 -21.49 -2.78
N GLY A 509 9.99 -21.40 -2.44
CA GLY A 509 10.95 -20.56 -3.15
C GLY A 509 11.12 -19.17 -2.57
N ARG A 510 12.20 -18.53 -2.99
CA ARG A 510 12.73 -17.29 -2.40
C ARG A 510 11.80 -16.09 -2.54
N PHE A 511 10.92 -16.09 -3.54
CA PHE A 511 9.93 -15.04 -3.71
C PHE A 511 8.90 -15.07 -2.58
N ALA A 512 8.44 -16.26 -2.19
CA ALA A 512 7.50 -16.44 -1.08
C ALA A 512 8.12 -16.02 0.26
N GLU A 513 9.40 -16.35 0.47
CA GLU A 513 10.17 -15.99 1.67
C GLU A 513 10.22 -14.46 1.92
N LEU A 514 10.27 -13.65 0.85
CA LEU A 514 10.22 -12.19 0.99
C LEU A 514 8.93 -11.68 1.62
N PHE A 515 7.83 -12.43 1.49
CA PHE A 515 6.51 -12.08 2.03
C PHE A 515 6.18 -12.86 3.32
N GLY A 516 7.17 -13.52 3.93
CA GLY A 516 7.06 -14.09 5.28
C GLY A 516 6.48 -15.51 5.34
N LEU A 517 6.61 -16.29 4.26
CA LEU A 517 6.65 -17.76 4.34
C LEU A 517 8.03 -18.20 4.84
#